data_AF-A0A1W1XAH3-F1
#
_entry.id   AF-A0A1W1XAH3-F1
#
_cell.length_a   1.000
_cell.length_b   1.000
_cell.length_c   1.000
_cell.angle_alpha   90.00
_cell.angle_beta   90.00
_cell.angle_gamma   90.00
#
_symmetry.space_group_name_H-M   'P 1'
#
loop_
_entity.id
_entity.type
_entity.pdbx_description
1 polymer ?
#
loop_
_entity_poly.entity_id
_entity_poly.type
_entity_poly.pdbx_seq_one_letter_code
_entity_poly.pdbx_strand_id
1 'polypeptide(L)'
;MMEQARTCTPLEENMLAHRVSLTHAGGDLTFDLARQLADREASRRGRDPMLLAWYDRHSGRFSPNVECCDETKPAWLVYAESRGADLAVTVNGLDYVFVYRLGEEA
;
A
#
# COMPACT_ATOMS: atom_id res chain seq x y z
N MET A 1 -29.11 -9.74 -3.35
CA MET A 1 -27.93 -10.31 -4.02
C MET A 1 -27.17 -9.12 -4.61
N MET A 2 -26.11 -8.67 -3.93
CA MET A 2 -25.34 -7.50 -4.38
C MET A 2 -24.32 -7.94 -5.43
N GLU A 3 -24.21 -7.09 -6.45
CA GLU A 3 -23.36 -7.19 -7.64
C GLU A 3 -21.92 -7.58 -7.31
N GLN A 4 -21.54 -8.78 -7.75
CA GLN A 4 -20.14 -9.18 -7.86
C GLN A 4 -19.60 -8.53 -9.14
N ALA A 5 -19.13 -7.28 -9.02
CA ALA A 5 -18.31 -6.68 -10.06
C ALA A 5 -17.07 -7.56 -10.26
N ARG A 6 -16.99 -8.19 -11.43
CA ARG A 6 -15.78 -8.84 -11.93
C ARG A 6 -14.66 -7.80 -11.89
N THR A 7 -13.60 -8.05 -11.11
CA THR A 7 -12.18 -7.77 -11.43
C THR A 7 -11.33 -7.76 -10.15
N CYS A 8 -10.36 -8.67 -10.07
CA CYS A 8 -9.21 -8.65 -9.15
C CYS A 8 -9.54 -8.86 -7.67
N THR A 9 -8.85 -9.80 -7.03
CA THR A 9 -9.04 -10.13 -5.61
C THR A 9 -8.89 -8.88 -4.74
N PRO A 10 -9.84 -8.59 -3.83
CA PRO A 10 -9.76 -7.41 -2.98
C PRO A 10 -8.47 -7.48 -2.17
N LEU A 11 -7.77 -6.35 -2.03
CA LEU A 11 -6.61 -6.26 -1.16
C LEU A 11 -7.05 -6.58 0.28
N GLU A 12 -6.52 -7.67 0.83
CA GLU A 12 -6.77 -8.05 2.22
C GLU A 12 -5.60 -7.64 3.12
N GLU A 13 -5.92 -7.23 4.35
CA GLU A 13 -4.94 -6.76 5.33
C GLU A 13 -3.90 -7.83 5.67
N ASN A 14 -4.25 -9.11 5.59
CA ASN A 14 -3.39 -10.25 5.86
C ASN A 14 -2.34 -10.49 4.76
N MET A 15 -2.49 -9.87 3.60
CA MET A 15 -1.52 -9.97 2.50
C MET A 15 -0.32 -9.03 2.67
N LEU A 16 -0.34 -8.16 3.67
CA LEU A 16 0.59 -7.06 3.86
C LEU A 16 1.63 -7.40 4.95
N ALA A 17 2.90 -7.51 4.56
CA ALA A 17 4.01 -7.70 5.49
C ALA A 17 4.21 -6.47 6.39
N HIS A 18 4.46 -6.71 7.68
CA HIS A 18 4.66 -5.70 8.74
C HIS A 18 3.70 -4.51 8.67
N ARG A 19 2.41 -4.79 8.50
CA ARG A 19 1.41 -3.76 8.29
C ARG A 19 1.36 -2.71 9.42
N VAL A 20 1.28 -1.44 9.04
CA VAL A 20 1.06 -0.29 9.91
C VAL A 20 -0.21 0.42 9.49
N SER A 21 -1.17 0.52 10.39
CA SER A 21 -2.41 1.27 10.15
C SER A 21 -2.29 2.66 10.74
N LEU A 22 -2.48 3.68 9.91
CA LEU A 22 -2.56 5.08 10.29
C LEU A 22 -4.00 5.57 10.15
N THR A 23 -4.44 6.35 11.12
CA THR A 23 -5.76 6.99 11.07
C THR A 23 -5.56 8.48 11.09
N HIS A 24 -6.09 9.17 10.09
CA HIS A 24 -6.09 10.63 10.04
C HIS A 24 -7.48 11.14 10.40
N ALA A 25 -7.57 11.88 11.52
CA ALA A 25 -8.83 12.45 12.01
C ALA A 25 -9.09 13.90 11.51
N GLY A 26 -8.17 14.49 10.75
CA GLY A 26 -8.30 15.83 10.17
C GLY A 26 -9.07 15.80 8.84
N GLY A 27 -9.86 16.84 8.57
CA GLY A 27 -10.61 16.96 7.31
C GLY A 27 -9.68 17.13 6.11
N ASP A 28 -10.03 16.47 5.01
CA ASP A 28 -9.29 16.32 3.74
C ASP A 28 -8.00 15.47 3.80
N LEU A 29 -8.18 14.15 3.94
CA LEU A 29 -7.11 13.19 3.69
C LEU A 29 -6.84 13.10 2.18
N THR A 30 -5.82 13.82 1.73
CA THR A 30 -5.34 13.78 0.33
C THR A 30 -4.25 12.72 0.16
N PHE A 31 -4.07 12.23 -1.07
CA PHE A 31 -2.98 11.30 -1.42
C PHE A 31 -1.61 11.81 -0.97
N ASP A 32 -1.35 13.11 -1.14
CA ASP A 32 -0.08 13.73 -0.75
C ASP A 32 0.14 13.64 0.76
N LEU A 33 -0.89 13.97 1.55
CA LEU A 33 -0.84 13.86 3.02
C LEU A 33 -0.70 12.40 3.47
N ALA A 34 -1.47 11.48 2.87
CA ALA A 34 -1.39 10.06 3.16
C ALA A 34 0.01 9.49 2.86
N ARG A 35 0.60 9.91 1.73
CA ARG A 35 1.97 9.55 1.35
C ARG A 35 2.99 10.09 2.34
N GLN A 36 2.88 11.36 2.74
CA GLN A 36 3.78 11.96 3.73
C GLN A 36 3.73 11.25 5.08
N LEU A 37 2.53 10.89 5.54
CA LEU A 37 2.35 10.11 6.78
C LEU A 37 3.02 8.74 6.66
N ALA A 38 2.84 8.07 5.52
CA ALA A 38 3.42 6.76 5.28
C ALA A 38 4.95 6.79 5.16
N ASP A 39 5.50 7.77 4.44
CA ASP A 39 6.93 8.00 4.29
C ASP A 39 7.61 8.26 5.64
N ARG A 40 6.98 9.11 6.47
CA ARG A 40 7.46 9.38 7.82
C ARG A 40 7.49 8.13 8.69
N GLU A 41 6.43 7.32 8.63
CA GLU A 41 6.36 6.08 9.41
C GLU A 41 7.31 4.99 8.91
N ALA A 42 7.59 4.94 7.61
CA ALA A 42 8.62 4.08 7.04
C ALA A 42 10.02 4.54 7.44
N SER A 43 10.30 5.85 7.37
CA SER A 43 11.59 6.45 7.77
C SER A 43 11.89 6.29 9.26
N ARG A 44 10.87 6.10 10.10
CA ARG A 44 11.05 5.82 11.54
C ARG A 44 11.41 4.37 11.82
N ARG A 45 11.07 3.45 10.90
CA ARG A 45 11.31 2.00 11.07
C ARG A 45 12.59 1.54 10.39
N GLY A 46 12.96 2.16 9.28
CA GLY A 46 14.17 1.81 8.54
C GLY A 46 14.86 3.02 7.97
N ARG A 47 16.10 2.81 7.57
CA ARG A 47 16.93 3.82 6.92
C ARG A 47 16.72 3.72 5.42
N ASP A 48 16.54 4.86 4.75
CA ASP A 48 16.27 4.92 3.29
C ASP A 48 15.06 4.07 2.84
N PRO A 49 13.84 4.34 3.35
CA PRO A 49 12.66 3.61 2.92
C PRO A 49 12.38 3.89 1.44
N MET A 50 12.41 2.84 0.62
CA MET A 50 12.08 2.96 -0.80
C MET A 50 10.62 2.57 -1.04
N LEU A 51 9.82 3.52 -1.54
CA LEU A 51 8.45 3.24 -1.97
C LEU A 51 8.48 2.35 -3.22
N LEU A 52 7.99 1.11 -3.10
CA LEU A 52 7.94 0.14 -4.18
C LEU A 52 6.60 0.16 -4.91
N ALA A 53 5.51 0.27 -4.17
CA ALA A 53 4.17 0.32 -4.73
C ALA A 53 3.22 1.15 -3.86
N TRP A 54 2.16 1.67 -4.47
CA TRP A 54 1.10 2.37 -3.78
C TRP A 54 -0.24 2.13 -4.45
N TYR A 55 -1.31 2.26 -3.67
CA TYR A 55 -2.69 2.11 -4.07
C TYR A 55 -3.52 3.21 -3.41
N ASP A 56 -4.28 3.92 -4.23
CA ASP A 56 -5.25 4.95 -3.84
C ASP A 56 -6.64 4.43 -4.18
N ARG A 57 -7.42 4.13 -3.13
CA ARG A 57 -8.79 3.63 -3.26
C ARG A 57 -9.75 4.72 -3.74
N HIS A 58 -9.50 5.98 -3.36
CA HIS A 58 -10.37 7.10 -3.69
C HIS A 58 -10.43 7.36 -5.20
N SER A 59 -9.28 7.37 -5.88
CA SER A 59 -9.23 7.50 -7.34
C SER A 59 -9.15 6.16 -8.07
N GLY A 60 -9.05 5.03 -7.34
CA GLY A 60 -8.82 3.71 -7.89
C GLY A 60 -7.48 3.56 -8.62
N ARG A 61 -6.50 4.40 -8.28
CA ARG A 61 -5.19 4.46 -8.95
C ARG A 61 -4.16 3.67 -8.17
N PHE A 62 -3.22 3.05 -8.87
CA PHE A 62 -2.12 2.35 -8.25
C PHE A 62 -0.85 2.47 -9.07
N SER A 63 0.28 2.25 -8.44
CA SER A 63 1.54 2.07 -9.16
C SER A 63 2.41 1.02 -8.48
N PRO A 64 3.14 0.23 -9.28
CA PRO A 64 3.20 0.25 -10.76
C PRO A 64 1.88 -0.17 -11.44
N ASN A 65 1.59 0.36 -12.63
CA ASN A 65 0.36 0.11 -13.41
C ASN A 65 0.40 -1.26 -14.12
N VAL A 66 0.73 -2.31 -13.36
CA VAL A 66 0.75 -3.68 -13.86
C VAL A 66 -0.68 -4.19 -13.98
N GLU A 67 -1.12 -4.43 -15.21
CA GLU A 67 -2.49 -4.84 -15.56
C GLU A 67 -2.73 -6.36 -15.44
N CYS A 68 -1.88 -7.06 -14.67
CA CYS A 68 -2.02 -8.50 -14.47
C CYS A 68 -2.80 -8.75 -13.18
N CYS A 69 -4.10 -8.96 -13.27
CA CYS A 69 -4.85 -9.40 -12.10
C CYS A 69 -4.67 -10.90 -11.92
N ASP A 70 -3.73 -11.28 -11.06
CA ASP A 70 -3.66 -12.63 -10.52
C ASP A 70 -4.90 -12.92 -9.65
N GLU A 71 -5.34 -14.18 -9.62
CA GLU A 71 -6.53 -14.65 -8.88
C GLU A 71 -6.37 -14.57 -7.36
N THR A 72 -5.16 -14.29 -6.86
CA THR A 72 -4.81 -14.40 -5.43
C THR A 72 -4.43 -13.06 -4.81
N LYS A 73 -3.76 -12.17 -5.55
CA LYS A 73 -3.24 -10.88 -5.05
C LYS A 73 -3.17 -9.85 -6.18
N PRO A 74 -3.30 -8.55 -5.89
CA PRO A 74 -3.07 -7.52 -6.90
C PRO A 74 -1.60 -7.51 -7.37
N ALA A 75 -1.35 -7.43 -8.68
CA ALA A 75 0.02 -7.51 -9.21
C ALA A 75 0.97 -6.43 -8.70
N TRP A 76 0.47 -5.22 -8.37
CA TRP A 76 1.31 -4.17 -7.80
C TRP A 76 1.88 -4.59 -6.44
N LEU A 77 1.14 -5.39 -5.66
CA LEU A 77 1.60 -5.92 -4.37
C LEU A 77 2.60 -7.05 -4.59
N VAL A 78 2.30 -8.00 -5.49
CA VAL A 78 3.20 -9.09 -5.86
C VAL A 78 4.54 -8.54 -6.37
N TYR A 79 4.50 -7.50 -7.19
CA TYR A 79 5.70 -6.79 -7.66
C TYR A 79 6.51 -6.22 -6.50
N ALA A 80 5.86 -5.56 -5.54
CA ALA A 80 6.53 -5.00 -4.37
C ALA A 80 7.16 -6.11 -3.51
N GLU A 81 6.42 -7.18 -3.20
CA GLU A 81 6.94 -8.34 -2.45
C GLU A 81 8.16 -8.96 -3.16
N SER A 82 8.08 -9.15 -4.49
CA SER A 82 9.20 -9.68 -5.28
C SER A 82 10.44 -8.78 -5.27
N ARG A 83 10.28 -7.47 -4.99
CA ARG A 83 11.38 -6.50 -4.84
C ARG A 83 11.91 -6.39 -3.41
N GLY A 84 11.41 -7.21 -2.49
CA GLY A 84 11.77 -7.17 -1.07
C GLY A 84 10.99 -6.12 -0.30
N ALA A 85 9.73 -5.89 -0.63
CA ALA A 85 8.84 -5.14 0.24
C ALA A 85 8.74 -5.83 1.59
N ASP A 86 8.95 -5.04 2.64
CA ASP A 86 8.95 -5.53 4.01
C ASP A 86 7.91 -4.80 4.87
N LEU A 87 7.56 -3.56 4.49
CA LEU A 87 6.66 -2.70 5.24
C LEU A 87 5.47 -2.27 4.40
N ALA A 88 4.25 -2.48 4.90
CA ALA A 88 3.04 -1.92 4.31
C ALA A 88 2.39 -0.91 5.25
N VAL A 89 2.18 0.32 4.78
CA VAL A 89 1.47 1.36 5.52
C VAL A 89 0.10 1.58 4.90
N THR A 90 -0.95 1.43 5.70
CA THR A 90 -2.32 1.68 5.30
C THR A 90 -2.86 2.89 6.04
N VAL A 91 -3.52 3.81 5.33
CA VAL A 91 -4.14 4.99 5.92
C VAL A 91 -5.65 4.84 5.83
N ASN A 92 -6.34 5.08 6.94
CA ASN A 92 -7.80 5.04 7.06
C ASN A 92 -8.43 3.69 6.65
N GLY A 93 -7.76 2.57 6.94
CA GLY A 93 -8.33 1.23 6.71
C GLY A 93 -8.32 0.76 5.26
N LEU A 94 -7.19 0.95 4.55
CA LEU A 94 -6.96 0.61 3.12
C LEU A 94 -7.46 1.65 2.12
N ASP A 95 -7.80 2.84 2.60
CA ASP A 95 -8.16 3.97 1.75
C ASP A 95 -6.96 4.42 0.90
N TYR A 96 -5.80 4.48 1.55
CA TYR A 96 -4.51 4.58 0.89
C TYR A 96 -3.58 3.49 1.39
N VAL A 97 -2.82 2.87 0.50
CA VAL A 97 -1.85 1.82 0.83
C VAL A 97 -0.53 2.13 0.17
N PHE A 98 0.54 2.05 0.94
CA PHE A 98 1.89 2.31 0.50
C PHE A 98 2.79 1.18 0.97
N VAL A 99 3.54 0.60 0.04
CA VAL A 99 4.41 -0.54 0.31
C VAL A 99 5.85 -0.11 0.11
N TYR A 100 6.63 -0.26 1.17
CA TYR A 100 8.01 0.15 1.26
C TYR A 100 8.92 -1.07 1.45
N ARG A 101 10.11 -0.93 0.89
CA ARG A 101 11.27 -1.70 1.33
C ARG A 101 12.06 -0.85 2.30
N LEU A 102 12.33 -1.38 3.48
CA LEU A 102 13.27 -0.78 4.40
C LEU A 102 14.69 -1.19 3.96
N GLY A 103 15.63 -0.24 3.95
CA GLY A 103 17.04 -0.57 3.80
C GLY A 103 17.52 -1.30 5.06
N GLU A 104 18.35 -2.33 4.89
CA GLU A 104 18.97 -3.02 6.03
C GLU A 104 19.90 -2.07 6.79
N GLU A 105 19.95 -2.22 8.12
CA GLU A 105 20.88 -1.50 8.97
C GLU A 105 22.32 -1.94 8.61
N ALA A 106 23.07 -1.04 7.98
CA ALA A 106 24.50 -1.20 7.71
C ALA A 106 25.36 -0.93 8.95
#